data_AF-A0A699TL08-F1
#
_entry.id   AF-A0A699TL08-F1
#
_cell.length_a   1.000
_cell.length_b   1.000
_cell.length_c   1.000
_cell.angle_alpha   90.00
_cell.angle_beta   90.00
_cell.angle_gamma   90.00
#
_symmetry.space_group_name_H-M   'P 1'
#
loop_
_entity.id
_entity.type
_entity.pdbx_description
1 polymer ?
#
loop_
_entity_poly.entity_id
_entity_poly.type
_entity_poly.pdbx_seq_one_letter_code
_entity_poly.pdbx_strand_id
1 'polypeptide(L)' 'MIKEIAKILTGNEDLPGFLRNHFVGLLNSIDRKMLHADDISLQIQATRRIEMLISMMGSHLSTYVPKLMVLLMHAI' A
#
# COMPACT_ATOMS: atom_id res chain seq x y z
N MET A 1 15.01 -7.47 -0.43
CA MET A 1 14.38 -6.38 0.33
C MET A 1 15.35 -5.24 0.68
N ILE A 2 16.26 -5.31 1.67
CA ILE A 2 17.11 -4.12 2.01
C ILE A 2 17.95 -3.63 0.81
N LYS A 3 18.55 -4.55 0.04
CA LYS A 3 19.31 -4.17 -1.17
C LYS A 3 18.44 -3.55 -2.26
N GLU A 4 17.20 -4.00 -2.44
CA GLU A 4 16.26 -3.45 -3.42
C GLU A 4 15.79 -2.06 -2.98
N ILE A 5 15.49 -1.89 -1.68
CA ILE A 5 15.17 -0.58 -1.09
C ILE A 5 16.33 0.38 -1.29
N ALA A 6 17.58 -0.05 -1.07
CA ALA A 6 18.75 0.79 -1.31
C ALA A 6 18.84 1.24 -2.77
N LYS A 7 18.57 0.36 -3.74
CA LYS A 7 18.57 0.71 -5.17
C LYS A 7 17.50 1.75 -5.50
N ILE A 8 16.29 1.58 -4.97
CA ILE A 8 15.19 2.55 -5.10
C ILE A 8 15.62 3.92 -4.54
N LEU A 9 16.20 3.95 -3.34
CA LEU A 9 16.66 5.18 -2.70
C LEU A 9 17.81 5.87 -3.45
N THR A 10 18.66 5.08 -4.13
CA THR A 10 19.71 5.62 -5.00
C THR A 10 19.23 6.02 -6.40
N GLY A 11 17.93 5.89 -6.70
CA GLY A 11 17.35 6.20 -8.01
C GLY A 11 17.71 5.20 -9.12
N ASN A 12 18.27 4.04 -8.75
CA ASN A 12 18.73 3.01 -9.69
C ASN A 12 17.62 2.04 -10.12
N GLU A 13 16.47 2.03 -9.43
CA GLU A 13 15.30 1.21 -9.78
C GLU A 13 14.03 2.04 -9.64
N ASP A 14 13.02 1.71 -10.46
CA ASP A 14 11.71 2.36 -10.47
C ASP A 14 10.86 1.95 -9.25
N LEU A 15 10.33 2.95 -8.54
CA LEU A 15 9.53 2.75 -7.32
C LEU A 15 8.23 1.97 -7.56
N PRO A 16 7.37 2.34 -8.52
CA PRO A 16 6.23 1.53 -8.92
C PRO A 16 6.58 0.10 -9.31
N GLY A 17 7.68 -0.11 -10.04
CA GLY A 17 8.18 -1.43 -10.44
C GLY A 17 8.50 -2.33 -9.26
N PHE A 18 9.21 -1.82 -8.25
CA PHE A 18 9.46 -2.53 -7.00
C PHE A 18 8.17 -2.79 -6.22
N LEU A 19 7.32 -1.76 -6.08
CA LEU A 19 6.09 -1.86 -5.32
C LEU A 19 5.13 -2.88 -5.92
N ARG A 20 5.06 -3.08 -7.23
CA ARG A 20 4.22 -4.12 -7.86
C ARG A 20 4.38 -5.50 -7.23
N ASN A 21 5.59 -5.87 -6.83
CA ASN A 21 5.90 -7.17 -6.23
C ASN A 21 5.47 -7.27 -4.76
N HIS A 22 5.19 -6.14 -4.12
CA HIS A 22 4.94 -6.07 -2.68
C HIS A 22 3.58 -5.44 -2.31
N PHE A 23 2.93 -4.77 -3.26
CA PHE A 23 1.76 -3.92 -3.04
C PHE A 23 0.62 -4.66 -2.35
N VAL A 24 0.27 -5.85 -2.84
CA VAL A 24 -0.78 -6.69 -2.26
C VAL A 24 -0.45 -7.12 -0.84
N GLY A 25 0.81 -7.46 -0.56
CA GLY A 25 1.25 -7.85 0.77
C GLY A 25 1.21 -6.68 1.77
N LEU A 26 1.59 -5.49 1.33
CA LEU A 26 1.51 -4.26 2.13
C LEU A 26 0.05 -3.90 2.43
N LEU A 27 -0.84 -3.94 1.43
CA LEU A 27 -2.28 -3.72 1.63
C LEU A 27 -2.87 -4.71 2.63
N ASN A 28 -2.60 -6.01 2.48
CA ASN A 28 -3.08 -7.03 3.41
C ASN A 28 -2.55 -6.81 4.84
N SER A 29 -1.32 -6.32 4.99
CA SER A 29 -0.79 -6.02 6.32
C SER A 29 -1.43 -4.79 6.95
N ILE A 30 -1.85 -3.79 6.15
CA ILE A 30 -2.57 -2.63 6.66
C ILE A 30 -3.98 -3.04 7.08
N ASP A 31 -4.68 -3.75 6.19
CA ASP A 31 -6.01 -4.31 6.41
C ASP A 31 -6.12 -5.07 7.74
N ARG A 32 -5.29 -6.11 7.88
CA ARG A 32 -5.31 -6.99 9.06
C ARG A 32 -4.92 -6.31 10.37
N LYS A 33 -4.06 -5.28 10.34
CA LYS A 33 -3.46 -4.71 11.56
C LYS A 33 -4.10 -3.40 12.01
N MET A 34 -4.74 -2.66 11.10
CA MET A 34 -5.08 -1.26 11.34
C MET A 34 -6.50 -0.92 10.86
N LEU A 35 -6.92 -1.46 9.71
CA LEU A 35 -8.20 -1.08 9.11
C LEU A 35 -9.40 -1.60 9.90
N HIS A 36 -9.29 -2.81 10.46
CA HIS A 36 -10.31 -3.44 11.31
C HIS A 36 -9.99 -3.35 12.81
N ALA A 37 -9.12 -2.42 13.21
CA ALA A 37 -8.85 -2.20 14.62
C ALA A 37 -10.00 -1.42 15.27
N ASP A 38 -10.30 -1.69 16.54
CA ASP A 38 -11.30 -0.91 17.30
C ASP A 38 -10.81 0.52 17.60
N ASP A 39 -9.51 0.78 17.44
CA ASP A 39 -8.89 2.09 17.62
C ASP A 39 -9.01 2.94 16.35
N ILE A 40 -9.83 3.99 16.43
CA ILE A 40 -10.05 4.98 15.37
C ILE A 40 -8.74 5.63 14.90
N SER A 41 -7.76 5.84 15.78
CA SER A 41 -6.45 6.39 15.40
C SER A 41 -5.69 5.44 14.49
N LEU A 42 -5.79 4.13 14.72
CA LEU A 42 -5.20 3.12 13.84
C LEU A 42 -5.92 3.06 12.50
N GLN A 43 -7.24 3.17 12.47
CA GLN A 43 -8.01 3.23 11.23
C GLN A 43 -7.61 4.45 10.38
N ILE A 44 -7.50 5.64 10.98
CA ILE A 44 -7.04 6.86 10.29
C ILE A 44 -5.63 6.67 9.72
N GLN A 45 -4.72 6.05 10.48
CA GLN A 45 -3.38 5.74 10.00
C GLN A 45 -3.38 4.72 8.87
N ALA A 46 -4.30 3.75 8.89
CA ALA A 46 -4.48 2.77 7.82
C ALA A 46 -4.80 3.48 6.50
N THR A 47 -5.79 4.39 6.53
CA THR A 47 -6.21 5.17 5.36
C THR A 47 -5.07 5.99 4.78
N ARG A 48 -4.32 6.72 5.63
CA ARG A 48 -3.14 7.50 5.19
C ARG A 48 -2.07 6.63 4.53
N ARG A 49 -1.83 5.43 5.05
CA ARG A 49 -0.85 4.50 4.46
C ARG A 49 -1.32 3.94 3.12
N ILE A 50 -2.62 3.68 2.97
CA ILE A 50 -3.22 3.28 1.69
C ILE A 50 -3.08 4.41 0.66
N GLU A 51 -3.36 5.66 1.03
CA GLU A 51 -3.17 6.84 0.17
C GLU A 51 -1.70 6.98 -0.28
N MET A 52 -0.74 6.80 0.63
CA MET A 52 0.69 6.80 0.29
C MET A 52 1.03 5.69 -0.70
N LEU A 53 0.54 4.47 -0.50
CA LEU A 53 0.79 3.38 -1.44
C LEU A 53 0.17 3.66 -2.83
N ILE A 54 -1.03 4.22 -2.87
CA ILE A 54 -1.71 4.60 -4.12
C ILE A 54 -0.88 5.65 -4.88
N SER A 55 -0.45 6.71 -4.20
CA SER A 55 0.35 7.77 -4.81
C SER A 55 1.70 7.28 -5.33
N MET A 56 2.36 6.36 -4.62
CA MET A 56 3.64 5.78 -5.06
C MET A 56 3.51 4.84 -6.26
N MET A 57 2.33 4.23 -6.49
CA MET A 57 2.09 3.36 -7.66
C MET A 57 1.80 4.13 -8.94
N GLY A 58 1.25 5.35 -8.83
CA GLY A 58 0.90 6.17 -9.99
C GLY A 58 0.01 5.43 -11.00
N SER A 59 0.40 5.45 -12.28
CA SER A 59 -0.33 4.81 -13.38
C SER A 59 -0.40 3.27 -13.28
N HIS A 60 0.46 2.64 -12.48
CA HIS A 60 0.49 1.20 -12.28
C HIS A 60 -0.60 0.68 -11.33
N LEU A 61 -1.44 1.58 -10.79
CA LEU A 61 -2.52 1.25 -9.87
C LEU A 61 -3.65 0.44 -10.53
N SER A 62 -3.85 0.57 -11.84
CA SER A 62 -4.99 -0.01 -12.57
C SER A 62 -5.17 -1.51 -12.31
N THR A 63 -4.07 -2.25 -12.17
CA THR A 63 -4.07 -3.69 -11.87
C THR A 63 -4.53 -4.05 -10.45
N TYR A 64 -4.62 -3.07 -9.55
CA TYR A 64 -4.94 -3.27 -8.13
C TYR A 64 -6.26 -2.61 -7.70
N VAL A 65 -6.93 -1.88 -8.60
CA VAL A 65 -8.22 -1.22 -8.34
C VAL A 65 -9.26 -2.16 -7.71
N PRO A 66 -9.49 -3.39 -8.22
CA PRO A 66 -10.48 -4.29 -7.61
C PRO A 66 -10.19 -4.60 -6.14
N LYS A 67 -8.93 -4.81 -5.78
CA LYS A 67 -8.55 -5.10 -4.40
C LYS A 67 -8.71 -3.90 -3.49
N LEU A 68 -8.37 -2.71 -3.96
CA LEU A 68 -8.60 -1.47 -3.23
C LEU A 68 -10.09 -1.22 -2.99
N MET A 69 -10.94 -1.47 -3.99
CA MET A 69 -12.39 -1.35 -3.83
C MET A 69 -12.92 -2.29 -2.75
N VAL A 70 -12.49 -3.56 -2.74
CA VAL A 70 -12.87 -4.52 -1.69
C VAL A 70 -12.40 -4.05 -0.31
N LEU A 71 -11.16 -3.59 -0.21
CA LEU A 71 -10.56 -3.17 1.07
C LEU A 71 -11.28 -1.94 1.65
N LEU A 72 -11.63 -0.97 0.80
CA LEU A 72 -12.34 0.24 1.22
C LEU A 72 -13.84 0.00 1.47
N MET A 73 -14.45 -0.99 0.84
CA MET A 73 -15.86 -1.33 1.06
C MET A 73 -16.14 -1.81 2.49
N HIS A 74 -15.15 -2.46 3.12
CA HIS A 74 -15.27 -2.98 4.49
C HIS A 74 -14.70 -2.01 5.55
N ALA A 75 -14.25 -0.82 5.15
CA ALA A 75 -13.58 0.14 6.02
C ALA A 75 -14.54 1.08 6.77
N ILE A 76 -15.78 0.65 7.05
CA ILE A 76 -16.85 1.44 7.69
C ILE A 76 -17.28 0.78 9.00
#